data_AF-A0A1B6IAX0-F1
#
_entry.id   AF-A0A1B6IAX0-F1
#
_cell.length_a   1.000
_cell.length_b   1.000
_cell.length_c   1.000
_cell.angle_alpha   90.00
_cell.angle_beta   90.00
_cell.angle_gamma   90.00
#
_symmetry.space_group_name_H-M   'P 1'
#
loop_
_entity.id
_entity.type
_entity.pdbx_description
1 polymer ?
#
loop_
_entity_poly.entity_id
_entity_poly.type
_entity_poly.pdbx_seq_one_letter_code
_entity_poly.pdbx_strand_id
1 'polypeptide(L)'
;VWSIVWLTVVKDRPEDDPGISPEELQYIKDSIASVPPSSNQVTHPWLKILTSLPFWAIVVADFAVGWAHYTMLILLPTFMKDVFEYNLAEAGIISSLPYVMMGLSTQFFGGISDWLQNKNVLSTTQIRKLFLSGTLLGQAGFLFLAQQSAA
;
A
#
# COMPACT_ATOMS: atom_id res chain seq x y z
N VAL A 1 -17.31 4.00 18.62
CA VAL A 1 -16.06 4.39 19.31
C VAL A 1 -15.06 4.99 18.33
N TRP A 2 -14.59 4.26 17.30
CA TRP A 2 -13.63 4.77 16.30
C TRP A 2 -14.07 6.09 15.64
N SER A 3 -15.31 6.19 15.16
CA SER A 3 -15.81 7.40 14.51
C SER A 3 -15.79 8.63 15.41
N ILE A 4 -16.04 8.45 16.72
CA ILE A 4 -16.00 9.54 17.69
C ILE A 4 -14.54 10.02 17.85
N VAL A 5 -13.61 9.09 18.04
CA VAL A 5 -12.16 9.40 18.12
C VAL A 5 -11.69 10.12 16.86
N TRP A 6 -12.07 9.62 15.68
CA TRP A 6 -11.71 10.20 14.39
C TRP A 6 -12.18 11.65 14.25
N LEU A 7 -13.45 11.94 14.56
CA LEU A 7 -14.01 13.28 14.49
C LEU A 7 -13.36 14.25 15.50
N THR A 8 -12.87 13.74 16.64
CA THR A 8 -12.18 14.58 17.63
C THR A 8 -10.73 14.88 17.24
N VAL A 9 -10.01 13.89 16.71
CA VAL A 9 -8.55 13.94 16.50
C VAL A 9 -8.19 14.46 15.11
N VAL A 10 -8.96 14.14 14.07
CA VAL A 10 -8.57 14.45 12.69
C VAL A 10 -9.12 15.79 12.24
N LYS A 11 -8.26 16.57 11.59
CA LYS A 11 -8.57 17.88 11.00
C LYS A 11 -8.22 17.86 9.51
N ASP A 12 -9.00 18.58 8.71
CA ASP A 12 -8.82 18.62 7.25
C ASP A 12 -7.65 19.52 6.83
N ARG A 13 -7.29 20.49 7.66
CA ARG A 13 -6.17 21.41 7.42
C ARG A 13 -5.24 21.43 8.63
N PRO A 14 -3.92 21.53 8.42
CA PRO A 14 -2.96 21.66 9.52
C PRO A 14 -3.19 22.95 10.34
N GLU A 15 -3.85 23.96 9.76
CA GLU A 15 -4.18 25.22 10.43
C GLU A 15 -5.29 25.08 11.49
N ASP A 16 -6.14 24.07 11.34
CA ASP A 16 -7.29 23.82 12.22
C ASP A 16 -6.93 22.90 13.40
N ASP A 17 -5.68 22.44 13.46
CA ASP A 17 -5.17 21.57 14.52
C ASP A 17 -4.74 22.40 15.75
N PRO A 18 -5.39 22.22 16.92
CA PRO A 18 -5.01 22.95 18.13
C PRO A 18 -3.67 22.49 18.73
N GLY A 19 -3.15 21.32 18.33
CA GLY A 19 -1.93 20.71 18.88
C GLY A 19 -0.66 20.94 18.07
N ILE A 20 -0.76 21.59 16.90
CA ILE A 20 0.39 21.77 16.00
C ILE A 20 1.34 22.86 16.50
N SER A 21 2.65 22.60 16.42
CA SER A 21 3.67 23.61 16.73
C SER A 21 3.78 24.65 15.60
N PRO A 22 4.08 25.94 15.91
CA PRO A 22 4.30 26.95 14.87
C PRO A 22 5.40 26.56 13.88
N GLU A 23 6.44 25.89 14.35
CA GLU A 23 7.56 25.42 13.54
C GLU A 23 7.13 24.32 12.56
N GLU A 24 6.34 23.34 13.01
CA GLU A 24 5.79 22.28 12.17
C GLU A 24 4.80 22.83 11.15
N LEU A 25 3.92 23.74 11.56
CA LEU A 25 2.98 24.39 10.66
C LEU A 25 3.71 25.14 9.53
N GLN A 26 4.78 25.87 9.88
CA GLN A 26 5.59 26.57 8.90
C GLN A 26 6.31 25.59 7.96
N TYR A 27 6.90 24.52 8.51
CA TYR A 27 7.54 23.46 7.72
C TYR A 27 6.59 22.82 6.70
N ILE A 28 5.37 22.47 7.12
CA ILE A 28 4.34 21.89 6.25
C ILE A 28 3.95 22.90 5.16
N LYS A 29 3.72 24.17 5.52
CA LYS A 29 3.36 25.21 4.55
C LYS A 29 4.46 25.43 3.52
N ASP A 30 5.72 25.50 3.94
CA ASP A 30 6.86 25.67 3.04
C ASP A 30 7.05 24.45 2.12
N SER A 31 6.79 23.24 2.63
CA SER A 31 6.84 22.00 1.84
C SER A 31 5.72 21.94 0.79
N ILE A 32 4.57 22.56 1.06
CA ILE A 32 3.38 22.57 0.19
C ILE A 32 3.34 23.79 -0.75
N ALA A 33 4.08 24.87 -0.46
CA ALA A 33 4.04 26.16 -1.18
C ALA A 33 4.28 26.10 -2.70
N SER A 34 4.73 24.96 -3.23
CA SER A 34 4.79 24.66 -4.66
C SER A 34 3.43 24.41 -5.32
N VAL A 35 2.35 24.24 -4.53
CA VAL A 35 0.98 24.04 -5.01
C VAL A 35 0.25 25.38 -4.99
N PRO A 36 -0.15 25.94 -6.15
CA PRO A 36 -0.84 27.22 -6.19
C PRO A 36 -2.14 27.16 -5.39
N PRO A 37 -2.53 28.25 -4.70
CA PRO A 37 -3.75 28.32 -3.93
C PRO A 37 -4.93 27.93 -4.83
N SER A 38 -5.75 27.01 -4.35
CA SER A 38 -6.89 26.46 -5.07
C SER A 38 -7.76 27.58 -5.63
N SER A 39 -7.64 27.84 -6.94
CA SER A 39 -8.61 28.68 -7.62
C SER A 39 -9.96 27.96 -7.57
N ASN A 40 -11.05 28.69 -7.31
CA ASN A 40 -12.40 28.10 -7.20
C ASN A 40 -12.91 27.43 -8.50
N GLN A 41 -12.11 27.40 -9.58
CA GLN A 41 -12.39 26.66 -10.81
C GLN A 41 -11.18 25.80 -11.21
N VAL A 42 -11.00 24.66 -10.55
CA VAL A 42 -10.10 23.62 -11.05
C VAL A 42 -10.84 22.80 -12.10
N THR A 43 -10.50 22.98 -13.39
CA THR A 43 -10.98 22.08 -14.44
C THR A 43 -10.06 20.86 -14.46
N HIS A 44 -10.54 19.73 -13.96
CA HIS A 44 -9.77 18.48 -13.95
C HIS A 44 -9.67 17.88 -15.36
N PRO A 45 -8.46 17.64 -15.89
CA PRO A 45 -8.29 17.13 -17.25
C PRO A 45 -8.47 15.60 -17.31
N TRP A 46 -9.69 15.11 -17.05
CA TRP A 46 -10.02 13.69 -16.96
C TRP A 46 -9.53 12.87 -18.16
N LEU A 47 -9.77 13.37 -19.38
CA LEU A 47 -9.35 12.67 -20.58
C LEU A 47 -7.82 12.52 -20.63
N LYS A 48 -7.07 13.58 -20.28
CA LYS A 48 -5.60 13.52 -20.28
C LYS A 48 -5.07 12.52 -19.25
N ILE A 49 -5.72 12.44 -18.09
CA ILE A 49 -5.37 11.46 -17.04
C ILE A 49 -5.61 10.03 -17.56
N LEU A 50 -6.80 9.78 -18.10
CA LEU A 50 -7.19 8.46 -18.63
C LEU A 50 -6.39 8.05 -19.87
N THR A 51 -5.90 8.99 -20.68
CA THR A 51 -5.05 8.67 -21.83
C THR A 51 -3.56 8.54 -21.47
N SER A 52 -3.18 8.85 -20.23
CA SER A 52 -1.77 8.86 -19.84
C SER A 52 -1.24 7.43 -19.62
N LEU A 53 -0.03 7.15 -20.12
CA LEU A 53 0.63 5.86 -19.94
C LEU A 53 0.91 5.52 -18.45
N PRO A 54 1.36 6.47 -17.60
CA PRO A 54 1.58 6.18 -16.19
C PRO A 54 0.32 5.75 -15.45
N PHE A 55 -0.85 6.29 -15.83
CA PHE A 55 -2.13 5.89 -15.26
C PHE A 55 -2.41 4.40 -15.53
N TRP A 56 -2.35 3.99 -16.79
CA TRP A 56 -2.57 2.58 -17.15
C TRP A 56 -1.53 1.63 -16.56
N ALA A 57 -0.28 2.07 -16.44
CA ALA A 57 0.76 1.27 -15.77
C ALA A 57 0.39 0.98 -14.31
N ILE A 58 -0.16 1.96 -13.58
CA ILE A 58 -0.63 1.78 -12.21
C ILE A 58 -1.86 0.87 -12.18
N VAL A 59 -2.84 1.09 -13.07
CA VAL A 59 -4.07 0.28 -13.13
C VAL A 59 -3.75 -1.20 -13.36
N VAL A 60 -2.87 -1.52 -14.31
CA VAL A 60 -2.48 -2.91 -14.59
C VAL A 60 -1.70 -3.51 -13.43
N ALA A 61 -0.81 -2.75 -12.80
CA ALA A 61 -0.05 -3.22 -11.64
C ALA A 61 -0.97 -3.51 -10.44
N ASP A 62 -1.90 -2.61 -10.14
CA ASP A 62 -2.87 -2.77 -9.06
C ASP A 62 -3.80 -3.96 -9.32
N PHE A 63 -4.28 -4.13 -10.55
CA PHE A 63 -5.06 -5.29 -10.95
C PHE A 63 -4.29 -6.60 -10.74
N ALA A 64 -3.03 -6.66 -11.19
CA ALA A 64 -2.21 -7.86 -11.06
C ALA A 64 -1.94 -8.22 -9.59
N VAL A 65 -1.58 -7.23 -8.76
CA VAL A 65 -1.35 -7.41 -7.32
C VAL A 65 -2.64 -7.82 -6.62
N GLY A 66 -3.76 -7.15 -6.92
CA GLY A 66 -5.07 -7.48 -6.37
C GLY A 66 -5.50 -8.90 -6.73
N TRP A 67 -5.39 -9.27 -8.00
CA TRP A 67 -5.73 -10.63 -8.47
C TRP A 67 -4.89 -11.71 -7.77
N ALA A 68 -3.58 -11.52 -7.67
CA ALA A 68 -2.69 -12.46 -6.99
C ALA A 68 -3.02 -12.56 -5.49
N HIS A 69 -3.32 -11.42 -4.84
CA HIS A 69 -3.70 -11.38 -3.44
C HIS A 69 -5.02 -12.11 -3.16
N TYR A 70 -6.06 -11.85 -3.96
CA TYR A 70 -7.35 -12.55 -3.79
C TYR A 70 -7.24 -14.05 -4.09
N THR A 71 -6.45 -14.42 -5.09
CA THR A 71 -6.17 -15.82 -5.40
C THR A 71 -5.54 -16.52 -4.19
N MET A 72 -4.55 -15.89 -3.54
CA MET A 72 -3.98 -16.41 -2.29
C MET A 72 -5.00 -16.48 -1.16
N LEU A 73 -5.78 -15.42 -0.96
CA LEU A 73 -6.77 -15.35 0.12
C LEU A 73 -7.80 -16.47 0.02
N ILE A 74 -8.23 -16.81 -1.20
CA ILE A 74 -9.23 -17.86 -1.44
C ILE A 74 -8.59 -19.25 -1.41
N LEU A 75 -7.42 -19.44 -2.02
CA LEU A 75 -6.79 -20.76 -2.12
C LEU A 75 -6.11 -21.20 -0.83
N LEU A 76 -5.60 -20.27 -0.01
CA LEU A 76 -4.89 -20.58 1.23
C LEU A 76 -5.72 -21.43 2.21
N PRO A 77 -6.96 -21.05 2.59
CA PRO A 77 -7.76 -21.87 3.50
C PRO A 77 -8.16 -23.21 2.90
N THR A 78 -8.44 -23.27 1.59
CA THR A 78 -8.75 -24.53 0.89
C THR A 78 -7.54 -25.46 0.88
N PHE A 79 -6.34 -24.94 0.60
CA PHE A 79 -5.10 -25.72 0.62
C PHE A 79 -4.76 -26.23 2.03
N MET A 80 -4.92 -25.39 3.06
CA MET A 80 -4.70 -25.80 4.46
C MET A 80 -5.68 -26.89 4.91
N LYS A 81 -6.91 -26.87 4.40
CA LYS A 81 -7.91 -27.90 4.70
C LYS A 81 -7.64 -29.19 3.93
N ASP A 82 -7.41 -29.10 2.62
CA ASP A 82 -7.40 -30.27 1.73
C ASP A 82 -6.06 -31.02 1.75
N VAL A 83 -4.94 -30.32 2.01
CA VAL A 83 -3.59 -30.93 2.02
C VAL A 83 -3.07 -31.20 3.43
N PHE A 84 -3.32 -30.30 4.38
CA PHE A 84 -2.81 -30.42 5.75
C PHE A 84 -3.85 -30.94 6.76
N GLU A 85 -5.09 -31.20 6.33
CA GLU A 85 -6.19 -31.71 7.15
C GLU A 85 -6.45 -30.91 8.45
N TYR A 86 -6.09 -29.63 8.48
CA TYR A 86 -6.28 -28.81 9.68
C TYR A 86 -7.76 -28.55 9.97
N ASN A 87 -8.13 -28.59 11.26
CA ASN A 87 -9.46 -28.19 11.70
C ASN A 87 -9.70 -26.69 11.46
N LEU A 88 -10.95 -26.30 11.17
CA LEU A 88 -11.31 -24.93 10.78
C LEU A 88 -10.86 -23.85 11.80
N ALA A 89 -10.83 -24.19 13.09
CA ALA A 89 -10.36 -23.29 14.15
C ALA A 89 -8.83 -23.07 14.14
N GLU A 90 -8.05 -24.12 13.89
CA GLU A 90 -6.59 -24.03 13.77
C GLU A 90 -6.19 -23.34 12.45
N ALA A 91 -6.92 -23.62 11.38
CA ALA A 91 -6.79 -22.92 10.10
C ALA A 91 -7.06 -21.40 10.24
N GLY A 92 -7.97 -20.98 11.13
CA GLY A 92 -8.21 -19.56 11.43
C GLY A 92 -6.98 -18.85 12.01
N ILE A 93 -6.30 -19.46 12.97
CA ILE A 93 -5.09 -18.88 13.57
C ILE A 93 -3.95 -18.85 12.54
N ILE A 94 -3.73 -19.95 11.82
CA ILE A 94 -2.67 -20.05 10.81
C ILE A 94 -2.93 -19.09 9.64
N SER A 95 -4.18 -18.95 9.19
CA SER A 95 -4.55 -18.02 8.13
C SER A 95 -4.44 -16.55 8.55
N SER A 96 -4.52 -16.23 9.84
CA SER A 96 -4.31 -14.87 10.35
C SER A 96 -2.83 -14.45 10.31
N LEU A 97 -1.90 -15.40 10.43
CA LEU A 97 -0.46 -15.15 10.54
C LEU A 97 0.13 -14.41 9.32
N PRO A 98 -0.18 -14.79 8.06
CA PRO A 98 0.22 -14.02 6.88
C PRO A 98 -0.19 -12.55 6.92
N TYR A 99 -1.35 -12.21 7.48
CA TYR A 99 -1.82 -10.81 7.55
C TYR A 99 -1.07 -10.00 8.61
N VAL A 100 -0.76 -10.61 9.75
CA VAL A 100 0.10 -9.98 10.76
C VAL A 100 1.51 -9.75 10.20
N MET A 101 2.06 -10.77 9.54
CA MET A 101 3.36 -10.67 8.86
C MET A 101 3.34 -9.63 7.73
N MET A 102 2.23 -9.48 7.01
CA MET A 102 2.04 -8.42 6.03
C MET A 102 2.16 -7.05 6.69
N GLY A 103 1.44 -6.81 7.79
CA GLY A 103 1.50 -5.54 8.52
C GLY A 103 2.91 -5.17 8.98
N LEU A 104 3.63 -6.13 9.58
CA LEU A 104 5.01 -5.92 10.02
C LEU A 104 5.95 -5.65 8.84
N SER A 105 5.80 -6.41 7.75
CA SER A 105 6.62 -6.24 6.55
C SER A 105 6.37 -4.88 5.90
N THR A 106 5.12 -4.40 5.84
CA THR A 106 4.80 -3.09 5.26
C THR A 106 5.48 -1.97 6.02
N GLN A 107 5.50 -2.01 7.36
CA GLN A 107 6.20 -1.00 8.16
C GLN A 107 7.72 -1.06 7.94
N PHE A 108 8.28 -2.27 7.90
CA PHE A 108 9.71 -2.47 7.69
C PHE A 108 10.19 -1.96 6.32
N PHE A 109 9.50 -2.38 5.24
CA PHE A 109 9.85 -1.95 3.89
C PHE A 109 9.52 -0.47 3.63
N GLY A 110 8.50 0.09 4.29
CA GLY A 110 8.24 1.53 4.29
C GLY A 110 9.39 2.33 4.91
N GLY A 111 9.89 1.89 6.07
CA GLY A 111 11.07 2.51 6.68
C GLY A 111 12.32 2.43 5.78
N ILE A 112 12.51 1.31 5.08
CA ILE A 112 13.60 1.17 4.09
C ILE A 112 13.40 2.11 2.89
N SER A 113 12.17 2.24 2.37
CA SER A 113 11.90 3.14 1.24
C SER A 113 12.19 4.59 1.59
N ASP A 114 11.77 5.02 2.78
CA ASP A 114 12.00 6.38 3.25
C ASP A 114 13.48 6.64 3.49
N TRP A 115 14.20 5.66 4.06
CA TRP A 115 15.65 5.74 4.23
C TRP A 115 16.40 5.86 2.88
N LEU A 116 16.03 5.03 1.90
CA LEU A 116 16.61 5.06 0.54
C LEU A 116 16.37 6.41 -0.14
N GLN A 117 15.17 6.96 0.04
CA GLN A 117 14.78 8.24 -0.54
C GLN A 117 15.49 9.41 0.15
N ASN A 118 15.50 9.45 1.48
CA ASN A 118 16.12 10.53 2.26
C ASN A 118 17.65 10.57 2.10
N LYS A 119 18.28 9.43 1.83
CA LYS A 119 19.71 9.35 1.49
C LYS A 119 20.02 9.65 0.02
N ASN A 120 19.02 9.99 -0.80
CA ASN A 120 19.14 10.21 -2.25
C ASN A 120 19.83 9.05 -3.00
N VAL A 121 19.70 7.82 -2.50
CA VAL A 121 20.29 6.63 -3.13
C VAL A 121 19.49 6.22 -4.36
N LEU A 122 18.16 6.29 -4.25
CA LEU A 122 17.23 5.96 -5.33
C LEU A 122 16.19 7.07 -5.48
N SER A 123 15.81 7.37 -6.72
CA SER A 123 14.66 8.25 -7.00
C SER A 123 13.34 7.59 -6.59
N THR A 124 12.32 8.41 -6.35
CA THR A 124 10.93 7.97 -6.09
C THR A 124 10.42 6.94 -7.09
N THR A 125 10.76 7.12 -8.37
CA THR A 125 10.32 6.22 -9.44
C THR A 125 11.07 4.89 -9.38
N GLN A 126 12.37 4.90 -9.08
CA GLN A 126 13.16 3.67 -8.93
C GLN A 126 12.72 2.86 -7.72
N ILE A 127 12.46 3.52 -6.59
CA ILE A 127 11.91 2.90 -5.38
C ILE A 127 10.59 2.21 -5.71
N ARG A 128 9.63 2.94 -6.30
CA ARG A 128 8.33 2.37 -6.70
C ARG A 128 8.47 1.18 -7.64
N LYS A 129 9.32 1.28 -8.66
CA LYS A 129 9.57 0.17 -9.61
C LYS A 129 10.18 -1.04 -8.91
N LEU A 130 11.17 -0.84 -8.04
CA LEU A 130 11.84 -1.90 -7.31
C LEU A 130 10.86 -2.67 -6.42
N PHE A 131 10.09 -1.97 -5.60
CA PHE A 131 9.14 -2.60 -4.70
C PHE A 131 7.99 -3.27 -5.46
N LEU A 132 7.38 -2.61 -6.44
CA LEU A 132 6.30 -3.20 -7.24
C LEU A 132 6.75 -4.44 -8.01
N SER A 133 7.90 -4.35 -8.68
CA SER A 133 8.44 -5.49 -9.44
C SER A 133 8.87 -6.62 -8.50
N GLY A 134 9.50 -6.28 -7.37
CA GLY A 134 9.93 -7.24 -6.36
C GLY A 134 8.75 -8.02 -5.76
N THR A 135 7.65 -7.33 -5.42
CA THR A 135 6.44 -7.97 -4.92
C THR A 135 5.81 -8.89 -5.96
N LEU A 136 5.67 -8.44 -7.22
CA LEU A 136 5.10 -9.27 -8.29
C LEU A 136 5.95 -10.52 -8.57
N LEU A 137 7.28 -10.38 -8.61
CA LEU A 137 8.19 -11.52 -8.79
C LEU A 137 8.13 -12.49 -7.60
N GLY A 138 8.06 -11.97 -6.37
CA GLY A 138 7.90 -12.79 -5.18
C GLY A 138 6.60 -13.58 -5.17
N GLN A 139 5.48 -12.94 -5.54
CA GLN A 139 4.18 -13.60 -5.66
C GLN A 139 4.17 -14.67 -6.76
N ALA A 140 4.75 -14.38 -7.93
CA ALA A 140 4.86 -15.34 -9.02
C ALA A 140 5.72 -16.56 -8.62
N GLY A 141 6.84 -16.33 -7.94
CA GLY A 141 7.70 -17.40 -7.42
C GLY A 141 6.96 -18.30 -6.44
N PHE A 142 6.21 -17.72 -5.50
CA PHE A 142 5.45 -18.51 -4.53
C PHE A 142 4.35 -19.34 -5.21
N LEU A 143 3.61 -18.76 -6.16
CA LEU A 143 2.59 -19.50 -6.93
C LEU A 143 3.20 -20.68 -7.71
N PHE A 144 4.36 -20.47 -8.32
CA PHE A 144 5.06 -21.52 -9.06
C PHE A 144 5.53 -22.67 -8.17
N LEU A 145 5.99 -22.36 -6.95
CA LEU A 145 6.35 -23.38 -5.96
C LEU A 145 5.11 -24.12 -5.44
N ALA A 146 4.03 -23.40 -5.16
CA ALA A 146 2.77 -24.00 -4.72
C ALA A 146 2.22 -24.98 -5.78
N GLN A 147 2.30 -24.61 -7.06
CA GLN A 147 1.91 -25.49 -8.17
C GLN A 147 2.73 -26.78 -8.21
N GLN A 148 4.05 -26.72 -7.99
CA GLN A 148 4.90 -27.91 -7.95
C GLN A 148 4.61 -28.81 -6.75
N SER A 149 4.25 -28.24 -5.59
CA SER A 149 3.91 -29.04 -4.42
C SER A 149 2.56 -29.76 -4.53
N ALA A 150 1.71 -29.32 -5.46
CA ALA A 150 0.39 -29.90 -5.72
C ALA A 150 0.39 -30.96 -6.85
N ALA A 151 1.52 -31.18 -7.52
CA ALA A 151 1.71 -32.16 -8.60
C ALA A 151 2.48 -33.39 -8.10
#